data_AF-A0A060BNJ2-F1
#
_entry.id   AF-A0A060BNJ2-F1
#
_cell.length_a   1.000
_cell.length_b   1.000
_cell.length_c   1.000
_cell.angle_alpha   90.00
_cell.angle_beta   90.00
_cell.angle_gamma   90.00
#
_symmetry.space_group_name_H-M   'P 1'
#
loop_
_entity.id
_entity.type
_entity.pdbx_description
1 polymer ?
#
loop_
_entity_poly.entity_id
_entity_poly.type
_entity_poly.pdbx_seq_one_letter_code
_entity_poly.pdbx_strand_id
1 'polypeptide(L)'
;STWWWPLSWDSYYFKRSAKPTPNEYSDLFIWSDNPWMMDDKLRMVRGLYDRNGTFLANFFVHQPALNYGFLHPQYSWEEPIDGKGPTKAKKFLVKIIDYWLSQGFDGFRADMAGWMVKQDDEDATGTIAMWKDVFGQVRKDYPDCVAVSEWSCPWQSL
;
A
#
# COMPACT_ATOMS: atom_id res chain seq x y z
N SER A 1 -11.68 -17.46 -6.60
CA SER A 1 -10.81 -16.35 -7.02
C SER A 1 -11.31 -15.04 -6.42
N THR A 2 -10.96 -14.74 -5.15
CA THR A 2 -11.14 -13.39 -4.59
C THR A 2 -10.27 -13.28 -3.34
N TRP A 3 -9.27 -12.40 -3.31
CA TRP A 3 -8.65 -11.99 -2.05
C TRP A 3 -8.32 -10.49 -2.10
N TRP A 4 -9.06 -9.76 -1.28
CA TRP A 4 -8.98 -8.33 -1.01
C TRP A 4 -7.68 -8.00 -0.25
N TRP A 5 -6.86 -7.07 -0.73
CA TRP A 5 -5.61 -6.65 -0.06
C TRP A 5 -5.60 -5.32 0.72
N PRO A 6 -6.71 -4.61 1.01
CA PRO A 6 -6.68 -3.59 2.04
C PRO A 6 -6.76 -4.22 3.44
N LEU A 7 -5.80 -3.89 4.31
CA LEU A 7 -5.87 -4.27 5.72
C LEU A 7 -6.94 -3.42 6.43
N SER A 8 -7.72 -4.07 7.29
CA SER A 8 -8.63 -3.35 8.19
C SER A 8 -7.85 -2.62 9.29
N TRP A 9 -8.41 -1.52 9.80
CA TRP A 9 -7.92 -0.86 11.01
C TRP A 9 -7.92 -1.76 12.27
N ASP A 10 -8.63 -2.89 12.20
CA ASP A 10 -8.69 -3.88 13.27
C ASP A 10 -7.54 -4.87 13.22
N SER A 11 -6.79 -4.86 12.11
CA SER A 11 -5.62 -5.71 11.92
C SER A 11 -4.57 -5.46 13.00
N TYR A 12 -3.87 -6.54 13.36
CA TYR A 12 -2.72 -6.47 14.26
C TYR A 12 -1.70 -5.43 13.80
N TYR A 13 -1.41 -5.40 12.49
CA TYR A 13 -0.45 -4.48 11.88
C TYR A 13 -0.84 -3.01 12.05
N PHE A 14 -2.10 -2.66 11.78
CA PHE A 14 -2.53 -1.27 11.89
C PHE A 14 -2.56 -0.81 13.35
N LYS A 15 -3.11 -1.63 14.25
CA LYS A 15 -3.14 -1.34 15.71
C LYS A 15 -1.74 -1.15 16.29
N ARG A 16 -0.73 -1.87 15.78
CA ARG A 16 0.67 -1.64 16.14
C ARG A 16 1.20 -0.35 15.54
N SER A 17 0.92 -0.07 14.26
CA SER A 17 1.34 1.19 13.62
C SER A 17 0.77 2.42 14.32
N ALA A 18 -0.43 2.32 14.91
CA ALA A 18 -1.12 3.39 15.60
C ALA A 18 -0.62 3.66 17.04
N LYS A 19 0.44 2.97 17.50
CA LYS A 19 1.04 3.23 18.82
C LYS A 19 1.87 4.53 18.79
N PRO A 20 1.91 5.28 19.91
CA PRO A 20 2.64 6.56 19.97
C PRO A 20 4.15 6.39 19.83
N THR A 21 4.70 5.26 20.28
CA THR A 21 6.12 4.94 20.12
C THR A 21 6.37 4.22 18.79
N PRO A 22 7.34 4.69 17.97
CA PRO A 22 7.70 4.03 16.73
C PRO A 22 8.07 2.56 16.91
N ASN A 23 7.65 1.72 15.97
CA ASN A 23 7.90 0.29 15.93
C ASN A 23 8.03 -0.20 14.47
N GLU A 24 8.18 -1.52 14.30
CA GLU A 24 8.41 -2.16 13.00
C GLU A 24 7.35 -1.82 11.93
N TYR A 25 6.09 -1.60 12.35
CA TYR A 25 4.95 -1.29 11.48
C TYR A 25 4.64 0.20 11.36
N SER A 26 5.41 1.08 12.01
CA SER A 26 5.10 2.53 12.01
C SER A 26 5.14 3.18 10.64
N ASP A 27 5.97 2.64 9.73
CA ASP A 27 6.12 3.13 8.35
C ASP A 27 5.27 2.31 7.35
N LEU A 28 4.56 1.26 7.81
CA LEU A 28 3.81 0.36 6.92
C LEU A 28 2.53 1.01 6.36
N PHE A 29 1.95 1.94 7.12
CA PHE A 29 0.78 2.72 6.75
C PHE A 29 1.12 4.20 6.66
N ILE A 30 0.34 4.95 5.89
CA ILE A 30 0.55 6.39 5.73
C ILE A 30 0.00 7.11 6.96
N TRP A 31 0.90 7.81 7.65
CA TRP A 31 0.60 8.69 8.77
C TRP A 31 1.26 10.05 8.51
N SER A 32 0.53 11.13 8.77
CA SER A 32 1.13 12.45 8.86
C SER A 32 1.92 12.61 10.17
N ASP A 33 2.70 13.69 10.25
CA ASP A 33 3.48 14.07 11.43
C ASP A 33 2.72 15.01 12.39
N ASN A 34 1.49 15.42 12.04
CA ASN A 34 0.71 16.41 12.78
C ASN A 34 -0.80 16.05 12.79
N PRO A 35 -1.47 16.01 13.96
CA PRO A 35 -2.90 15.69 14.08
C PRO A 35 -3.83 16.72 13.42
N TRP A 36 -3.31 17.92 13.15
CA TRP A 36 -4.01 19.00 12.47
C TRP A 36 -3.78 19.01 10.95
N MET A 37 -2.95 18.10 10.42
CA MET A 37 -2.69 17.99 8.99
C MET A 37 -3.98 17.64 8.24
N MET A 38 -4.38 18.51 7.31
CA MET A 38 -5.52 18.35 6.41
C MET A 38 -5.08 18.67 4.99
N ASP A 39 -5.43 17.82 4.04
CA ASP A 39 -5.28 18.05 2.61
C ASP A 39 -6.61 17.66 1.96
N ASP A 40 -7.21 18.58 1.21
CA ASP A 40 -8.52 18.38 0.57
C ASP A 40 -8.53 17.23 -0.45
N LYS A 41 -7.35 16.84 -0.95
CA LYS A 41 -7.17 15.71 -1.87
C LYS A 41 -7.01 14.38 -1.15
N LEU A 42 -6.71 14.39 0.15
CA LEU A 42 -6.40 13.20 0.94
C LEU A 42 -7.44 12.93 2.04
N ARG A 43 -7.91 11.69 2.12
CA ARG A 43 -8.92 11.27 3.10
C ARG A 43 -8.28 11.00 4.46
N MET A 44 -7.82 12.05 5.12
CA MET A 44 -7.13 11.96 6.42
C MET A 44 -8.12 11.75 7.57
N VAL A 45 -7.80 10.81 8.46
CA VAL A 45 -8.61 10.47 9.64
C VAL A 45 -7.83 10.80 10.91
N ARG A 46 -8.48 11.47 11.86
CA ARG A 46 -7.86 12.00 13.08
C ARG A 46 -8.66 11.68 14.33
N GLY A 47 -8.01 11.74 15.49
CA GLY A 47 -8.66 11.67 16.80
C GLY A 47 -9.12 10.27 17.22
N LEU A 48 -8.65 9.21 16.55
CA LEU A 48 -9.01 7.81 16.88
C LEU A 48 -7.92 7.05 17.65
N TYR A 49 -6.67 7.54 17.62
CA TYR A 49 -5.51 6.84 18.17
C TYR A 49 -4.56 7.80 18.88
N ASP A 50 -3.78 7.28 19.83
CA ASP A 50 -2.81 8.07 20.62
C ASP A 50 -1.56 8.49 19.83
N ARG A 51 -1.33 7.90 18.64
CA ARG A 51 -0.21 8.28 17.77
C ARG A 51 -0.39 9.72 17.30
N ASN A 52 0.68 10.50 17.41
CA ASN A 52 0.77 11.83 16.83
C ASN A 52 0.63 11.73 15.30
N GLY A 53 -0.32 12.48 14.73
CA GLY A 53 -0.61 12.47 13.30
C GLY A 53 -2.05 12.07 12.96
N THR A 54 -2.30 11.99 11.66
CA THR A 54 -3.54 11.54 11.03
C THR A 54 -3.19 10.43 10.05
N PHE A 55 -3.98 9.35 10.00
CA PHE A 55 -3.75 8.28 9.03
C PHE A 55 -4.56 8.53 7.77
N LEU A 56 -4.03 8.10 6.62
CA LEU A 56 -4.75 8.18 5.36
C LEU A 56 -5.68 6.97 5.22
N ALA A 57 -6.96 7.20 4.97
CA ALA A 57 -7.87 6.15 4.53
C ALA A 57 -7.61 5.82 3.05
N ASN A 58 -7.72 4.54 2.67
CA ASN A 58 -7.58 4.12 1.29
C ASN A 58 -8.85 4.43 0.49
N PHE A 59 -9.89 3.60 0.65
CA PHE A 59 -11.21 3.84 0.04
C PHE A 59 -12.25 4.09 1.11
N PHE A 60 -12.34 3.19 2.09
CA PHE A 60 -13.19 3.31 3.28
C PHE A 60 -12.36 3.65 4.52
N VAL A 61 -12.98 4.32 5.50
CA VAL A 61 -12.30 4.74 6.75
C VAL A 61 -11.69 3.57 7.53
N HIS A 62 -12.34 2.40 7.47
CA HIS A 62 -11.87 1.19 8.14
C HIS A 62 -10.75 0.47 7.38
N GLN A 63 -10.30 1.01 6.24
CA GLN A 63 -9.21 0.50 5.40
C GLN A 63 -8.09 1.54 5.33
N PRO A 64 -7.21 1.62 6.35
CA PRO A 64 -6.04 2.49 6.31
C PRO A 64 -5.14 2.16 5.11
N ALA A 65 -4.61 3.19 4.47
CA ALA A 65 -3.74 3.07 3.31
C ALA A 65 -2.37 2.52 3.72
N LEU A 66 -1.99 1.39 3.11
CA LEU A 66 -0.59 0.96 3.11
C LEU A 66 0.26 2.01 2.41
N ASN A 67 1.47 2.20 2.92
CA ASN A 67 2.40 3.18 2.38
C ASN A 67 3.15 2.60 1.20
N TYR A 68 2.64 2.79 -0.03
CA TYR A 68 3.39 2.52 -1.27
C TYR A 68 4.08 3.76 -1.82
N GLY A 69 3.98 4.88 -1.12
CA GLY A 69 4.63 6.15 -1.42
C GLY A 69 3.77 7.09 -2.24
N PHE A 70 4.35 8.26 -2.49
CA PHE A 70 3.79 9.33 -3.30
C PHE A 70 4.70 9.53 -4.52
N LEU A 71 4.12 9.72 -5.70
CA LEU A 71 4.92 9.97 -6.91
C LEU A 71 5.62 11.34 -6.80
N HIS A 72 4.90 12.34 -6.28
CA HIS A 72 5.39 13.69 -6.07
C HIS A 72 5.13 14.12 -4.61
N PRO A 73 5.98 13.73 -3.65
CA PRO A 73 5.83 14.16 -2.26
C PRO A 73 5.83 15.70 -2.13
N GLN A 74 4.80 16.23 -1.48
CA GLN A 74 4.57 17.66 -1.21
C GLN A 74 4.78 18.00 0.27
N TYR A 75 4.65 17.01 1.17
CA TYR A 75 4.85 17.19 2.61
C TYR A 75 6.03 16.38 3.15
N SER A 76 6.59 16.83 4.28
CA SER A 76 7.73 16.17 4.97
C SER A 76 7.45 14.73 5.40
N TRP A 77 6.19 14.39 5.65
CA TRP A 77 5.74 13.07 6.07
C TRP A 77 5.38 12.16 4.89
N GLU A 78 5.32 12.69 3.66
CA GLU A 78 5.09 11.89 2.46
C GLU A 78 6.41 11.27 2.00
N GLU A 79 6.41 9.95 1.85
CA GLU A 79 7.59 9.23 1.36
C GLU A 79 7.54 9.04 -0.16
N PRO A 80 8.67 9.23 -0.88
CA PRO A 80 8.75 8.85 -2.30
C PRO A 80 8.61 7.34 -2.46
N ILE A 81 8.30 6.86 -3.68
CA ILE A 81 8.04 5.44 -3.99
C ILE A 81 9.18 4.46 -3.64
N ASP A 82 10.40 4.96 -3.49
CA ASP A 82 11.61 4.23 -3.09
C ASP A 82 11.99 4.45 -1.61
N GLY A 83 11.15 5.17 -0.86
CA GLY A 83 11.28 5.43 0.56
C GLY A 83 11.26 4.17 1.44
N LYS A 84 11.49 4.37 2.74
CA LYS A 84 11.59 3.30 3.72
C LYS A 84 10.25 2.60 3.95
N GLY A 85 9.18 3.36 4.15
CA GLY A 85 7.81 2.86 4.28
C GLY A 85 7.36 2.10 3.02
N PRO A 86 7.45 2.71 1.83
CA PRO A 86 7.20 2.07 0.53
C PRO A 86 7.95 0.77 0.32
N THR A 87 9.24 0.75 0.64
CA THR A 87 10.04 -0.48 0.57
C THR A 87 9.54 -1.57 1.53
N LYS A 88 9.14 -1.20 2.76
CA LYS A 88 8.57 -2.15 3.73
C LYS A 88 7.21 -2.68 3.28
N ALA A 89 6.34 -1.82 2.74
CA ALA A 89 5.02 -2.23 2.26
C ALA A 89 5.11 -3.17 1.05
N LYS A 90 6.01 -2.89 0.10
CA LYS A 90 6.29 -3.80 -1.03
C LYS A 90 6.78 -5.16 -0.54
N LYS A 91 7.74 -5.20 0.40
CA LYS A 91 8.20 -6.47 1.02
C LYS A 91 7.10 -7.20 1.77
N PHE A 92 6.23 -6.48 2.47
CA PHE A 92 5.07 -7.05 3.16
C PHE A 92 4.10 -7.71 2.16
N LEU A 93 3.82 -7.04 1.04
CA LEU A 93 3.00 -7.56 -0.04
C LEU A 93 3.65 -8.79 -0.72
N VAL A 94 4.95 -8.76 -1.00
CA VAL A 94 5.69 -9.91 -1.54
C VAL A 94 5.57 -11.13 -0.63
N LYS A 95 5.74 -10.97 0.69
CA LYS A 95 5.58 -12.07 1.65
C LYS A 95 4.19 -12.67 1.67
N ILE A 96 3.17 -11.82 1.52
CA ILE A 96 1.79 -12.27 1.42
C ILE A 96 1.60 -13.11 0.14
N ILE A 97 2.06 -12.59 -1.00
CA ILE A 97 1.97 -13.28 -2.29
C ILE A 97 2.71 -14.62 -2.23
N ASP A 98 3.95 -14.62 -1.76
CA ASP A 98 4.79 -15.80 -1.56
C ASP A 98 4.11 -16.86 -0.68
N TYR A 99 3.52 -16.45 0.45
CA TYR A 99 2.77 -17.36 1.30
C TYR A 99 1.68 -18.11 0.53
N TRP A 100 0.86 -17.43 -0.26
CA TRP A 100 -0.22 -18.07 -1.00
C TRP A 100 0.27 -18.92 -2.18
N LEU A 101 1.30 -18.47 -2.90
CA LEU A 101 1.90 -19.28 -3.96
C LEU A 101 2.51 -20.57 -3.40
N SER A 102 3.14 -20.51 -2.22
CA SER A 102 3.68 -21.69 -1.54
C SER A 102 2.61 -22.72 -1.16
N GLN A 103 1.33 -22.33 -1.09
CA GLN A 103 0.20 -23.23 -0.85
C GLN A 103 -0.38 -23.83 -2.14
N GLY A 104 0.21 -23.56 -3.31
CA GLY A 104 -0.20 -24.12 -4.59
C GLY A 104 -1.24 -23.29 -5.36
N PHE A 105 -1.36 -21.99 -5.05
CA PHE A 105 -2.15 -21.07 -5.88
C PHE A 105 -1.33 -20.63 -7.10
N ASP A 106 -1.96 -20.58 -8.29
CA ASP A 106 -1.26 -20.25 -9.55
C ASP A 106 -1.22 -18.74 -9.87
N GLY A 107 -1.96 -17.93 -9.12
CA GLY A 107 -2.06 -16.51 -9.43
C GLY A 107 -3.03 -15.70 -8.58
N PHE A 108 -3.01 -14.38 -8.81
CA PHE A 108 -3.76 -13.40 -8.04
C PHE A 108 -4.58 -12.47 -8.93
N ARG A 109 -5.75 -12.11 -8.43
CA ARG A 109 -6.49 -10.93 -8.89
C ARG A 109 -6.18 -9.78 -7.93
N ALA A 110 -5.64 -8.69 -8.44
CA ALA A 110 -5.32 -7.51 -7.63
C ALA A 110 -6.49 -6.50 -7.67
N ASP A 111 -7.20 -6.37 -6.55
CA ASP A 111 -8.23 -5.35 -6.29
C ASP A 111 -7.57 -4.00 -5.95
N MET A 112 -8.21 -2.89 -6.31
CA MET A 112 -7.74 -1.50 -6.13
C MET A 112 -6.32 -1.24 -6.65
N ALA A 113 -5.88 -2.03 -7.63
CA ALA A 113 -4.49 -2.10 -8.05
C ALA A 113 -3.92 -0.80 -8.64
N GLY A 114 -4.73 0.19 -9.05
CA GLY A 114 -4.21 1.41 -9.69
C GLY A 114 -4.23 2.66 -8.84
N TRP A 115 -4.53 2.56 -7.54
CA TRP A 115 -4.35 3.69 -6.60
C TRP A 115 -3.47 3.31 -5.41
N MET A 116 -2.43 2.52 -5.69
CA MET A 116 -1.49 2.06 -4.69
C MET A 116 -0.56 3.21 -4.27
N VAL A 117 0.10 3.83 -5.25
CA VAL A 117 0.86 5.07 -5.06
C VAL A 117 -0.12 6.23 -4.98
N LYS A 118 0.11 7.15 -4.04
CA LYS A 118 -0.76 8.31 -3.82
C LYS A 118 -0.28 9.49 -4.66
N GLN A 119 -1.25 10.28 -5.15
CA GLN A 119 -0.99 11.42 -6.03
C GLN A 119 -0.13 11.02 -7.24
N ASP A 120 -0.45 9.88 -7.84
CA ASP A 120 0.18 9.37 -9.06
C ASP A 120 -0.20 10.23 -10.28
N ASP A 121 0.51 10.05 -11.39
CA ASP A 121 0.18 10.72 -12.65
C ASP A 121 -1.01 10.06 -13.37
N GLU A 122 -1.46 10.68 -14.47
CA GLU A 122 -2.61 10.18 -15.26
C GLU A 122 -2.36 8.79 -15.85
N ASP A 123 -1.10 8.41 -16.01
CA ASP A 123 -0.66 7.12 -16.55
C ASP A 123 -0.38 6.08 -15.44
N ALA A 124 -0.56 6.45 -14.17
CA ALA A 124 -0.25 5.65 -12.98
C ALA A 124 1.18 5.08 -12.97
N THR A 125 2.17 5.86 -13.42
CA THR A 125 3.56 5.40 -13.59
C THR A 125 4.18 4.90 -12.29
N GLY A 126 3.89 5.54 -11.16
CA GLY A 126 4.35 5.12 -9.84
C GLY A 126 3.78 3.77 -9.44
N THR A 127 2.47 3.58 -9.64
CA THR A 127 1.78 2.33 -9.35
C THR A 127 2.24 1.20 -10.26
N ILE A 128 2.46 1.46 -11.56
CA ILE A 128 3.05 0.50 -12.49
C ILE A 128 4.45 0.09 -12.04
N ALA A 129 5.30 1.05 -11.65
CA ALA A 129 6.65 0.77 -11.16
C ALA A 129 6.63 -0.07 -9.88
N MET A 130 5.71 0.22 -8.95
CA MET A 130 5.50 -0.56 -7.73
C MET A 130 5.14 -2.02 -8.05
N TRP A 131 4.19 -2.27 -8.96
CA TRP A 131 3.81 -3.63 -9.35
C TRP A 131 4.91 -4.38 -10.07
N LYS A 132 5.67 -3.70 -10.95
CA LYS A 132 6.84 -4.27 -11.62
C LYS A 132 7.89 -4.71 -10.60
N ASP A 133 8.13 -3.93 -9.55
CA ASP A 133 9.05 -4.30 -8.47
C ASP A 133 8.55 -5.52 -7.68
N VAL A 134 7.30 -5.50 -7.22
CA VAL A 134 6.70 -6.60 -6.45
C VAL A 134 6.69 -7.92 -7.23
N PHE A 135 6.16 -7.92 -8.45
CA PHE A 135 6.13 -9.15 -9.27
C PHE A 135 7.50 -9.51 -9.82
N GLY A 136 8.40 -8.56 -10.01
CA GLY A 136 9.80 -8.82 -10.35
C GLY A 136 10.55 -9.57 -9.24
N GLN A 137 10.14 -9.41 -7.98
CA GLN A 137 10.66 -10.22 -6.86
C GLN A 137 9.98 -11.59 -6.81
N VAL A 138 8.66 -11.65 -6.89
CA VAL A 138 7.87 -12.90 -6.82
C VAL A 138 8.23 -13.87 -7.95
N ARG A 139 8.36 -13.39 -9.19
CA ARG A 139 8.62 -14.24 -10.36
C ARG A 139 10.02 -14.85 -10.40
N LYS A 140 10.93 -14.47 -9.49
CA LYS A 140 12.23 -15.15 -9.33
C LYS A 140 12.04 -16.58 -8.83
N ASP A 141 11.09 -16.76 -7.91
CA ASP A 141 10.79 -18.05 -7.28
C ASP A 141 9.56 -18.71 -7.92
N TYR A 142 8.65 -17.92 -8.49
CA TYR A 142 7.40 -18.40 -9.12
C TYR A 142 7.23 -17.84 -10.55
N PRO A 143 7.99 -18.33 -11.54
CA PRO A 143 8.00 -17.77 -12.90
C PRO A 143 6.63 -17.82 -13.59
N ASP A 144 5.82 -18.83 -13.27
CA ASP A 144 4.50 -19.05 -13.87
C ASP A 144 3.37 -18.28 -13.17
N CYS A 145 3.68 -17.49 -12.14
CA CYS A 145 2.67 -16.73 -11.39
C CYS A 145 1.95 -15.71 -12.30
N VAL A 146 0.65 -15.90 -12.49
CA VAL A 146 -0.20 -14.99 -13.24
C VAL A 146 -0.84 -13.96 -12.30
N ALA A 147 -0.75 -12.68 -12.67
CA ALA A 147 -1.40 -11.61 -11.94
C ALA A 147 -2.30 -10.82 -12.89
N VAL A 148 -3.59 -10.74 -12.56
CA VAL A 148 -4.58 -9.96 -13.32
C VAL A 148 -5.01 -8.80 -12.44
N SER A 149 -4.78 -7.57 -12.90
CA SER A 149 -5.30 -6.40 -12.22
C SER A 149 -6.79 -6.23 -12.53
N GLU A 150 -7.57 -5.62 -11.64
CA GLU A 150 -8.98 -5.29 -11.89
C GLU A 150 -9.18 -4.17 -12.94
N TRP A 151 -8.13 -3.77 -13.68
CA TRP A 151 -8.27 -2.74 -14.71
C TRP A 151 -8.85 -3.33 -16.00
N SER A 152 -10.01 -2.81 -16.39
CA SER A 152 -10.62 -2.99 -17.71
C SER A 152 -9.88 -2.23 -18.84
N CYS A 153 -8.61 -1.84 -18.63
CA CYS A 153 -7.76 -1.12 -19.59
C CYS A 153 -6.62 -2.04 -20.07
N PRO A 154 -6.76 -2.69 -21.24
CA PRO A 154 -5.78 -3.67 -21.73
C PRO A 154 -4.36 -3.11 -21.90
N TRP A 155 -4.20 -1.81 -22.14
CA TRP A 155 -2.89 -1.17 -22.36
C TRP A 155 -2.12 -0.82 -21.08
N GLN A 156 -2.76 -0.91 -19.91
CA GLN A 156 -2.13 -0.73 -18.59
C GLN A 156 -1.97 -2.06 -17.84
N SER A 157 -2.39 -3.16 -18.46
CA SER A 157 -2.12 -4.51 -17.96
C SER A 157 -0.66 -4.86 -18.25
N LEU A 158 0.04 -5.36 -17.23
CA LEU A 158 1.47 -5.74 -17.25
C LEU A 158 1.88 -6.60 -18.45
#